data_AF-A0A0G3GX81-F1
#
_entry.id   AF-A0A0G3GX81-F1
#
_cell.length_a   1.000
_cell.length_b   1.000
_cell.length_c   1.000
_cell.angle_alpha   90.00
_cell.angle_beta   90.00
_cell.angle_gamma   90.00
#
_symmetry.space_group_name_H-M   'P 1'
#
loop_
_entity.id
_entity.type
_entity.pdbx_description
1 polymer ?
#
loop_
_entity_poly.entity_id
_entity_poly.type
_entity_poly.pdbx_seq_one_letter_code
_entity_poly.pdbx_strand_id
1 'polypeptide(L)'
;MPAVYNLESHLHPFPNPQDVFAGSDADIACAGRVLLPLISIDLRAIDSELPQTVHLLSPVEPEWGELGESTQQHHTKYGCQNWLGFKLDSDNRYEFLGDWRLFEVYSPDADIAENPDLADLYDDVHESYRARKTYFESFGTLTYINTVAEAAHEQHDLNPPAWLDMWAEEPGGGNWTINEEFPTVTIPANNPAADEWPTHTYPVTEDGRRFRFIAAVAGSNYSCHGADAVLLFFDPETSIALLTFDWM
;
A
#
# COMPACT_ATOMS: atom_id res chain seq x y z
N MET A 1 -13.11 12.28 1.70
CA MET A 1 -13.05 13.41 0.79
C MET A 1 -12.60 12.95 -0.59
N PRO A 2 -12.87 13.73 -1.66
CA PRO A 2 -12.33 13.44 -2.99
C PRO A 2 -10.80 13.37 -2.98
N ALA A 3 -10.24 12.81 -4.04
CA ALA A 3 -8.80 12.68 -4.26
C ALA A 3 -7.99 13.94 -3.86
N VAL A 4 -6.84 13.70 -3.26
CA VAL A 4 -5.93 14.72 -2.71
C VAL A 4 -4.83 15.03 -3.74
N TYR A 5 -4.91 16.19 -4.37
CA TYR A 5 -3.92 16.64 -5.36
C TYR A 5 -2.87 17.61 -4.80
N ASN A 6 -3.17 18.29 -3.70
CA ASN A 6 -2.21 19.16 -3.04
C ASN A 6 -1.43 18.38 -1.99
N LEU A 7 -0.13 18.63 -1.91
CA LEU A 7 0.70 18.00 -0.88
C LEU A 7 0.47 18.70 0.46
N GLU A 8 -0.40 18.11 1.28
CA GLU A 8 -0.73 18.59 2.61
C GLU A 8 0.39 18.28 3.62
N SER A 9 0.52 19.06 4.69
CA SER A 9 1.62 18.94 5.64
C SER A 9 1.65 17.64 6.46
N HIS A 10 0.53 16.91 6.50
CA HIS A 10 0.39 15.61 7.18
C HIS A 10 0.72 14.43 6.26
N LEU A 11 1.11 14.70 5.01
CA LEU A 11 1.46 13.73 4.01
C LEU A 11 2.96 13.83 3.67
N HIS A 12 3.65 12.71 3.72
CA HIS A 12 5.10 12.63 3.45
C HIS A 12 5.37 11.56 2.39
N PRO A 13 5.40 11.91 1.10
CA PRO A 13 5.60 10.98 0.00
C PRO A 13 7.04 10.45 -0.03
N PHE A 14 7.20 9.25 -0.60
CA PHE A 14 8.48 8.56 -0.76
C PHE A 14 9.33 8.47 0.52
N PRO A 15 8.73 8.10 1.68
CA PRO A 15 9.48 8.02 2.94
C PRO A 15 10.65 7.05 2.82
N ASN A 16 11.71 7.31 3.59
CA ASN A 16 12.87 6.43 3.59
C ASN A 16 12.48 5.08 4.23
N PRO A 17 12.81 3.92 3.62
CA PRO A 17 12.56 2.61 4.22
C PRO A 17 13.02 2.46 5.67
N GLN A 18 14.08 3.16 6.09
CA GLN A 18 14.59 3.17 7.46
C GLN A 18 13.63 3.80 8.48
N ASP A 19 12.79 4.74 8.02
CA ASP A 19 11.77 5.40 8.83
C ASP A 19 10.42 4.66 8.77
N VAL A 20 10.30 3.64 7.91
CA VAL A 20 9.06 2.90 7.65
C VAL A 20 9.11 1.51 8.24
N PHE A 21 10.20 0.75 8.03
CA PHE A 21 10.29 -0.65 8.42
C PHE A 21 11.13 -0.83 9.68
N ALA A 22 10.65 -1.69 10.57
CA ALA A 22 11.40 -2.12 11.75
C ALA A 22 12.38 -3.24 11.41
N GLY A 23 13.35 -3.49 12.29
CA GLY A 23 14.34 -4.56 12.15
C GLY A 23 15.76 -4.05 11.87
N SER A 24 16.62 -4.97 11.43
CA SER A 24 17.99 -4.68 11.01
C SER A 24 18.05 -4.09 9.60
N ASP A 25 19.21 -3.55 9.20
CA ASP A 25 19.41 -3.07 7.81
C ASP A 25 19.11 -4.15 6.77
N ALA A 26 19.35 -5.43 7.10
CA ALA A 26 19.03 -6.54 6.21
C ALA A 26 17.52 -6.79 6.09
N ASP A 27 16.78 -6.67 7.20
CA ASP A 27 15.32 -6.80 7.21
C ASP A 27 14.67 -5.65 6.44
N ILE A 28 15.19 -4.43 6.61
CA ILE A 28 14.71 -3.23 5.92
C ILE A 28 15.01 -3.32 4.42
N ALA A 29 16.19 -3.82 4.04
CA ALA A 29 16.51 -4.08 2.64
C ALA A 29 15.61 -5.18 2.04
N CYS A 30 15.30 -6.22 2.82
CA CYS A 30 14.37 -7.29 2.42
C CYS A 30 12.96 -6.74 2.16
N ALA A 31 12.43 -5.95 3.09
CA ALA A 31 11.12 -5.31 2.97
C ALA A 31 11.09 -4.33 1.80
N GLY A 32 12.08 -3.44 1.71
CA GLY A 32 12.19 -2.43 0.66
C GLY A 32 12.41 -2.99 -0.74
N ARG A 33 12.77 -4.28 -0.88
CA ARG A 33 12.82 -4.96 -2.18
C ARG A 33 11.43 -5.29 -2.70
N VAL A 34 10.48 -5.65 -1.83
CA VAL A 34 9.16 -6.18 -2.22
C VAL A 34 8.01 -5.21 -1.95
N LEU A 35 8.23 -4.19 -1.11
CA LEU A 35 7.25 -3.18 -0.74
C LEU A 35 7.83 -1.78 -0.94
N LEU A 36 7.17 -1.00 -1.79
CA LEU A 36 7.49 0.39 -2.06
C LEU A 36 6.74 1.31 -1.10
N PRO A 37 7.43 2.11 -0.26
CA PRO A 37 6.76 3.10 0.57
C PRO A 37 6.24 4.27 -0.27
N LEU A 38 4.92 4.36 -0.44
CA LEU A 38 4.34 5.38 -1.31
C LEU A 38 4.27 6.73 -0.60
N ILE A 39 3.61 6.74 0.55
CA ILE A 39 3.34 7.95 1.31
C ILE A 39 3.07 7.63 2.78
N SER A 40 3.63 8.46 3.67
CA SER A 40 3.33 8.42 5.10
C SER A 40 2.28 9.45 5.45
N ILE A 41 1.48 9.12 6.46
CA ILE A 41 0.29 9.85 6.86
C ILE A 41 0.29 10.02 8.37
N ASP A 42 0.34 11.27 8.84
CA ASP A 42 0.15 11.60 10.26
C ASP A 42 -1.34 11.45 10.63
N LEU A 43 -1.68 10.48 11.47
CA LEU A 43 -3.06 10.18 11.82
C LEU A 43 -3.75 11.27 12.64
N ARG A 44 -3.00 12.24 13.19
CA ARG A 44 -3.59 13.42 13.84
C ARG A 44 -4.43 14.27 12.90
N ALA A 45 -4.23 14.13 11.59
CA ALA A 45 -5.07 14.76 10.58
C ALA A 45 -6.47 14.15 10.46
N ILE A 46 -6.66 12.90 10.91
CA ILE A 46 -7.97 12.22 10.97
C ILE A 46 -8.55 12.33 12.39
N ASP A 47 -7.74 12.04 13.40
CA ASP A 47 -8.13 12.01 14.80
C ASP A 47 -6.95 12.49 15.64
N SER A 48 -7.08 13.65 16.29
CA SER A 48 -5.98 14.30 17.02
C SER A 48 -5.40 13.46 18.16
N GLU A 49 -6.13 12.44 18.62
CA GLU A 49 -5.71 11.51 19.67
C GLU A 49 -4.90 10.32 19.14
N LEU A 50 -4.72 10.21 17.82
CA LEU A 50 -3.88 9.19 17.18
C LEU A 50 -2.51 9.77 16.82
N PRO A 51 -1.49 9.67 17.69
CA PRO A 51 -0.17 10.24 17.42
C PRO A 51 0.63 9.46 16.38
N GLN A 52 0.13 8.31 15.92
CA GLN A 52 0.85 7.43 15.00
C GLN A 52 0.92 8.03 13.59
N THR A 53 2.02 7.74 12.91
CA THR A 53 2.12 7.88 11.46
C THR A 53 1.97 6.49 10.83
N VAL A 54 1.22 6.38 9.74
CA VAL A 54 1.05 5.12 9.01
C VAL A 54 1.43 5.30 7.55
N HIS A 55 1.77 4.20 6.89
CA HIS A 55 2.34 4.19 5.55
C HIS A 55 1.49 3.35 4.60
N LEU A 56 1.20 3.92 3.43
CA LEU A 56 0.73 3.15 2.27
C LEU A 56 1.95 2.52 1.60
N LEU A 57 1.90 1.21 1.40
CA LEU A 57 2.97 0.44 0.75
C LEU A 57 2.39 -0.30 -0.45
N SER A 58 2.99 -0.12 -1.63
CA SER A 58 2.64 -0.95 -2.80
C SER A 58 3.54 -2.18 -2.81
N PRO A 59 2.99 -3.40 -2.96
CA PRO A 59 3.81 -4.54 -3.31
C PRO A 59 4.33 -4.36 -4.74
N VAL A 60 5.52 -4.89 -5.00
CA VAL A 60 6.13 -4.90 -6.34
C VAL A 60 5.50 -5.96 -7.24
N GLU A 61 5.04 -7.05 -6.62
CA GLU A 61 4.39 -8.20 -7.24
C GLU A 61 2.94 -8.33 -6.72
N PRO A 62 2.08 -9.18 -7.30
CA PRO A 62 2.34 -10.12 -8.38
C PRO A 62 2.48 -9.43 -9.75
N GLU A 63 2.95 -10.18 -10.75
CA GLU A 63 2.81 -9.75 -12.15
C GLU A 63 1.36 -9.94 -12.63
N TRP A 64 0.71 -11.01 -12.18
CA TRP A 64 -0.66 -11.39 -12.51
C TRP A 64 -1.36 -12.02 -11.30
N GLY A 65 -2.66 -11.74 -11.16
CA GLY A 65 -3.47 -12.30 -10.08
C GLY A 65 -3.36 -11.51 -8.78
N GLU A 66 -3.54 -12.18 -7.64
CA GLU A 66 -3.47 -11.56 -6.32
C GLU A 66 -2.15 -11.88 -5.60
N LEU A 67 -1.66 -10.93 -4.80
CA LEU A 67 -0.47 -11.16 -3.98
C LEU A 67 -0.66 -12.39 -3.09
N GLY A 68 0.26 -13.33 -3.16
CA GLY A 68 0.24 -14.54 -2.33
C GLY A 68 -0.70 -15.65 -2.80
N GLU A 69 -1.29 -15.53 -4.01
CA GLU A 69 -2.11 -16.58 -4.63
C GLU A 69 -1.32 -17.88 -4.88
N SER A 70 -0.01 -17.80 -5.13
CA SER A 70 0.84 -18.99 -5.38
C SER A 70 1.58 -19.51 -4.13
N THR A 71 1.36 -18.91 -2.96
CA THR A 71 2.18 -19.13 -1.76
C THR A 71 1.36 -19.50 -0.52
N GLN A 72 0.22 -20.19 -0.69
CA GLN A 72 -0.71 -20.50 0.41
C GLN A 72 -0.06 -21.21 1.61
N GLN A 73 0.98 -22.00 1.38
CA GLN A 73 1.73 -22.69 2.42
C GLN A 73 2.48 -21.75 3.39
N HIS A 74 2.66 -20.49 3.00
CA HIS A 74 3.33 -19.45 3.78
C HIS A 74 2.36 -18.46 4.42
N HIS A 75 1.05 -18.65 4.21
CA HIS A 75 0.06 -17.78 4.81
C HIS A 75 0.08 -17.85 6.34
N THR A 76 -0.15 -16.69 6.92
CA THR A 76 -0.31 -16.45 8.35
C THR A 76 -1.58 -15.63 8.55
N LYS A 77 -1.95 -15.37 9.81
CA LYS A 77 -3.13 -14.56 10.12
C LYS A 77 -3.09 -13.14 9.51
N TYR A 78 -1.92 -12.50 9.51
CA TYR A 78 -1.73 -11.11 9.06
C TYR A 78 -0.87 -11.03 7.79
N GLY A 79 -0.73 -12.14 7.08
CA GLY A 79 0.03 -12.22 5.85
C GLY A 79 -0.53 -13.39 5.09
N CYS A 80 -1.60 -13.15 4.35
CA CYS A 80 -2.32 -14.14 3.55
C CYS A 80 -2.66 -13.53 2.20
N GLN A 81 -3.40 -14.24 1.34
CA GLN A 81 -3.64 -13.77 -0.02
C GLN A 81 -4.28 -12.38 0.01
N ASN A 82 -3.61 -11.43 -0.64
CA ASN A 82 -4.02 -10.03 -0.78
C ASN A 82 -4.08 -9.19 0.52
N TRP A 83 -3.52 -9.67 1.64
CA TRP A 83 -3.54 -8.98 2.94
C TRP A 83 -2.18 -8.95 3.61
N LEU A 84 -1.71 -7.75 3.98
CA LEU A 84 -0.46 -7.54 4.70
C LEU A 84 -0.67 -6.71 5.97
N GLY A 85 -0.40 -7.29 7.14
CA GLY A 85 -0.52 -6.66 8.44
C GLY A 85 0.84 -6.31 9.04
N PHE A 86 0.92 -5.12 9.63
CA PHE A 86 2.11 -4.59 10.27
C PHE A 86 1.76 -4.07 11.65
N LYS A 87 2.52 -4.50 12.66
CA LYS A 87 2.46 -3.92 14.00
C LYS A 87 3.40 -2.72 14.04
N LEU A 88 2.94 -1.60 14.57
CA LEU A 88 3.82 -0.46 14.82
C LEU A 88 4.68 -0.74 16.06
N ASP A 89 6.00 -0.57 15.93
CA ASP A 89 6.96 -0.62 17.02
C ASP A 89 6.94 0.68 17.85
N SER A 90 7.79 0.77 18.88
CA SER A 90 7.87 1.95 19.74
C SER A 90 8.38 3.21 19.03
N ASP A 91 9.06 3.04 17.90
CA ASP A 91 9.59 4.11 17.05
C ASP A 91 8.63 4.42 15.89
N ASN A 92 7.41 3.87 15.91
CA ASN A 92 6.38 4.04 14.90
C ASN A 92 6.75 3.46 13.52
N ARG A 93 7.57 2.40 13.51
CA ARG A 93 7.94 1.65 12.29
C ARG A 93 7.17 0.35 12.21
N TYR A 94 6.99 -0.14 11.00
CA TYR A 94 6.24 -1.35 10.67
C TYR A 94 7.08 -2.61 10.89
N GLU A 95 6.67 -3.42 11.85
CA GLU A 95 7.07 -4.82 11.98
C GLU A 95 6.06 -5.70 11.23
N PHE A 96 6.52 -6.40 10.20
CA PHE A 96 5.64 -7.29 9.42
C PHE A 96 5.19 -8.47 10.28
N LEU A 97 3.88 -8.72 10.32
CA LEU A 97 3.27 -9.81 11.10
C LEU A 97 3.12 -11.11 10.30
N GLY A 98 3.47 -11.08 9.01
CA GLY A 98 3.42 -12.24 8.13
C GLY A 98 4.77 -12.94 7.95
N ASP A 99 4.80 -13.85 6.98
CA ASP A 99 6.01 -14.52 6.52
C ASP A 99 6.45 -13.91 5.20
N TRP A 100 7.72 -13.47 5.08
CA TRP A 100 8.23 -12.89 3.84
C TRP A 100 8.17 -13.84 2.65
N ARG A 101 8.08 -15.15 2.89
CA ARG A 101 7.86 -16.17 1.83
C ARG A 101 6.46 -16.13 1.22
N LEU A 102 5.56 -15.28 1.73
CA LEU A 102 4.34 -14.89 1.02
C LEU A 102 4.67 -14.29 -0.35
N PHE A 103 5.78 -13.54 -0.44
CA PHE A 103 6.26 -13.01 -1.70
C PHE A 103 6.98 -14.11 -2.49
N GLU A 104 6.61 -14.30 -3.75
CA GLU A 104 7.18 -15.29 -4.66
C GLU A 104 8.70 -15.15 -4.74
N VAL A 105 9.22 -13.93 -4.76
CA VAL A 105 10.67 -13.67 -4.81
C VAL A 105 11.45 -14.23 -3.61
N TYR A 106 10.77 -14.53 -2.50
CA TYR A 106 11.35 -15.14 -1.30
C TYR A 106 10.86 -16.56 -1.04
N SER A 107 9.85 -17.02 -1.77
CA SER A 107 9.35 -18.37 -1.65
C SER A 107 10.40 -19.37 -2.16
N PRO A 108 10.81 -20.37 -1.35
CA PRO A 108 11.75 -21.40 -1.81
C PRO A 108 11.13 -22.33 -2.85
N ASP A 109 9.80 -22.32 -2.95
CA ASP A 109 9.04 -23.17 -3.88
C ASP A 109 8.83 -22.48 -5.24
N ALA A 110 9.12 -21.17 -5.35
CA ALA A 110 9.07 -20.43 -6.59
C ALA A 110 10.42 -20.50 -7.32
N ASP A 111 10.41 -20.94 -8.58
CA ASP A 111 11.61 -20.88 -9.42
C ASP A 111 11.69 -19.51 -10.12
N ILE A 112 12.14 -18.50 -9.37
CA ILE A 112 12.30 -17.13 -9.88
C ILE A 112 13.35 -17.09 -11.00
N ALA A 113 14.33 -17.99 -11.00
CA ALA A 113 15.34 -18.05 -12.06
C ALA A 113 14.72 -18.53 -13.40
N GLU A 114 13.58 -19.21 -13.33
CA GLU A 114 12.76 -19.59 -14.48
C GLU A 114 11.60 -18.61 -14.75
N ASN A 115 11.47 -17.53 -13.97
CA ASN A 115 10.47 -16.47 -14.15
C ASN A 115 11.13 -15.12 -14.52
N PRO A 116 11.60 -14.95 -15.77
CA PRO A 116 12.20 -13.71 -16.22
C PRO A 116 11.24 -12.52 -16.17
N ASP A 117 9.94 -12.76 -16.36
CA ASP A 117 8.92 -11.70 -16.35
C ASP A 117 8.80 -11.07 -14.94
N LEU A 118 8.89 -11.87 -13.87
CA LEU A 118 8.96 -11.38 -12.50
C LEU A 118 10.25 -10.58 -12.24
N ALA A 119 11.39 -11.02 -12.77
CA ALA A 119 12.64 -10.28 -12.61
C ALA A 119 12.59 -8.90 -13.31
N ASP A 120 12.09 -8.87 -14.55
CA ASP A 120 11.90 -7.64 -15.33
C ASP A 120 10.89 -6.70 -14.64
N LEU A 121 9.80 -7.24 -14.08
CA LEU A 121 8.84 -6.48 -13.27
C LEU A 121 9.52 -5.76 -12.11
N TYR A 122 10.36 -6.46 -11.33
CA TYR A 122 11.07 -5.84 -10.22
C TYR A 122 11.99 -4.71 -10.68
N ASP A 123 12.75 -4.91 -11.77
CA ASP A 123 13.64 -3.89 -12.29
C ASP A 123 12.86 -2.65 -12.78
N ASP A 124 11.80 -2.83 -13.56
CA ASP A 124 10.95 -1.76 -14.10
C ASP A 124 10.24 -0.97 -12.98
N VAL A 125 9.65 -1.68 -12.02
CA VAL A 125 8.94 -1.07 -10.89
C VAL A 125 9.89 -0.26 -10.02
N HIS A 126 11.07 -0.81 -9.71
CA HIS A 126 12.05 -0.10 -8.91
C HIS A 126 12.69 1.07 -9.66
N GLU A 127 12.92 0.97 -10.97
CA GLU A 127 13.42 2.10 -11.77
C GLU A 127 12.41 3.24 -11.80
N SER A 128 11.17 2.95 -12.16
CA SER A 128 10.10 3.95 -12.25
C SER A 128 9.77 4.60 -10.91
N TYR A 129 9.78 3.83 -9.81
CA TYR A 129 9.64 4.38 -8.47
C TYR A 129 10.77 5.38 -8.14
N ARG A 130 12.03 5.02 -8.43
CA ARG A 130 13.18 5.93 -8.25
C ARG A 130 13.09 7.16 -9.15
N ALA A 131 12.63 7.01 -10.38
CA ALA A 131 12.42 8.11 -11.31
C ALA A 131 11.41 9.11 -10.75
N ARG A 132 10.24 8.64 -10.31
CA ARG A 132 9.17 9.49 -9.76
C ARG A 132 9.56 10.13 -8.44
N LYS A 133 10.28 9.41 -7.58
CA LYS A 133 10.89 10.00 -6.38
C LYS A 133 11.85 11.14 -6.73
N THR A 134 12.76 10.92 -7.67
CA THR A 134 13.74 11.92 -8.13
C THR A 134 13.06 13.16 -8.71
N TYR A 135 11.99 12.95 -9.48
CA TYR A 135 11.19 14.04 -10.04
C TYR A 135 10.46 14.82 -8.95
N PHE A 136 9.84 14.14 -7.99
CA PHE A 136 9.23 14.78 -6.83
C PHE A 136 10.25 15.63 -6.05
N GLU A 137 11.44 15.10 -5.79
CA GLU A 137 12.49 15.85 -5.08
C GLU A 137 12.92 17.12 -5.83
N SER A 138 12.79 17.13 -7.16
CA SER A 138 13.16 18.26 -8.03
C SER A 138 12.04 19.28 -8.24
N PHE A 139 10.80 18.81 -8.38
CA PHE A 139 9.66 19.63 -8.84
C PHE A 139 8.46 19.66 -7.88
N GLY A 140 8.47 18.85 -6.82
CA GLY A 140 7.45 18.87 -5.75
C GLY A 140 6.09 18.29 -6.15
N THR A 141 6.00 17.54 -7.25
CA THR A 141 4.74 16.93 -7.73
C THR A 141 4.97 15.51 -8.26
N LEU A 142 3.89 14.74 -8.42
CA LEU A 142 3.90 13.45 -9.11
C LEU A 142 3.75 13.63 -10.62
N THR A 143 4.27 12.68 -11.38
CA THR A 143 4.07 12.59 -12.83
C THR A 143 4.29 11.15 -13.28
N TYR A 144 3.72 10.77 -14.42
CA TYR A 144 3.93 9.45 -15.02
C TYR A 144 5.22 9.41 -15.84
N ILE A 145 6.34 9.11 -15.17
CA ILE A 145 7.65 8.83 -15.78
C ILE A 145 8.18 7.49 -15.28
N ASN A 146 9.03 6.86 -16.08
CA ASN A 146 9.51 5.51 -15.78
C ASN A 146 11.03 5.42 -15.67
N THR A 147 11.77 6.44 -16.11
CA THR A 147 13.24 6.43 -16.05
C THR A 147 13.81 7.66 -15.35
N VAL A 148 14.95 7.50 -14.68
CA VAL A 148 15.64 8.61 -14.01
C VAL A 148 16.13 9.68 -15.02
N ALA A 149 16.36 9.28 -16.27
CA ALA A 149 16.72 10.21 -17.34
C ALA A 149 15.55 11.16 -17.69
N GLU A 150 14.31 10.67 -17.68
CA GLU A 150 13.11 11.51 -17.85
C GLU A 150 12.92 12.44 -16.67
N ALA A 151 13.23 11.98 -15.45
CA ALA A 151 13.11 12.76 -14.21
C ALA A 151 13.97 14.04 -14.19
N ALA A 152 15.01 14.12 -15.04
CA ALA A 152 15.88 15.29 -15.14
C ALA A 152 15.22 16.50 -15.84
N HIS A 153 14.06 16.32 -16.48
CA HIS A 153 13.37 17.36 -17.24
C HIS A 153 11.98 17.59 -16.67
N GLU A 154 11.62 18.86 -16.44
CA GLU A 154 10.27 19.25 -16.01
C GLU A 154 9.25 18.75 -17.03
N GLN A 155 8.29 17.98 -16.56
CA GLN A 155 7.17 17.49 -17.35
C GLN A 155 5.99 18.44 -17.14
N HIS A 156 5.42 18.93 -18.23
CA HIS A 156 4.17 19.68 -18.17
C HIS A 156 2.99 18.71 -18.26
N ASP A 157 2.77 17.96 -17.19
CA ASP A 157 1.55 17.17 -17.04
C ASP A 157 0.39 18.10 -16.64
N LEU A 158 -0.66 18.11 -17.45
CA LEU A 158 -1.85 18.92 -17.18
C LEU A 158 -2.75 18.26 -16.13
N ASN A 159 -2.58 16.96 -15.87
CA ASN A 159 -3.36 16.17 -14.94
C ASN A 159 -2.44 15.26 -14.11
N PRO A 160 -1.64 15.84 -13.18
CA PRO A 160 -0.74 15.04 -12.35
C PRO A 160 -1.53 14.00 -11.53
N PRO A 161 -0.92 12.84 -11.22
CA PRO A 161 -1.52 11.85 -10.34
C PRO A 161 -1.87 12.45 -8.97
N ALA A 162 -2.91 11.92 -8.32
CA ALA A 162 -3.25 12.31 -6.96
C ALA A 162 -2.25 11.69 -5.96
N TRP A 163 -2.02 12.37 -4.85
CA TRP A 163 -1.27 11.82 -3.72
C TRP A 163 -2.02 10.70 -3.03
N LEU A 164 -3.33 10.85 -2.92
CA LEU A 164 -4.29 9.87 -2.41
C LEU A 164 -5.55 9.95 -3.28
N ASP A 165 -6.09 8.81 -3.71
CA ASP A 165 -7.35 8.77 -4.46
C ASP A 165 -8.56 8.82 -3.51
N MET A 166 -8.40 8.25 -2.31
CA MET A 166 -9.37 8.31 -1.22
C MET A 166 -8.69 8.65 0.09
N TRP A 167 -9.31 9.52 0.88
CA TRP A 167 -8.78 9.97 2.17
C TRP A 167 -9.90 10.20 3.19
N ALA A 168 -9.79 9.54 4.35
CA ALA A 168 -10.72 9.65 5.48
C ALA A 168 -12.20 9.48 5.09
N GLU A 169 -12.48 8.53 4.19
CA GLU A 169 -13.85 8.13 3.79
C GLU A 169 -14.22 6.74 4.32
N GLU A 170 -15.42 6.31 4.00
CA GLU A 170 -15.76 4.89 4.10
C GLU A 170 -15.22 4.17 2.85
N PRO A 171 -14.59 2.99 3.00
CA PRO A 171 -14.04 2.25 1.88
C PRO A 171 -15.16 1.80 0.92
N GLY A 172 -14.91 1.93 -0.38
CA GLY A 172 -15.78 1.37 -1.42
C GLY A 172 -15.76 -0.15 -1.46
N GLY A 173 -16.48 -0.71 -2.43
CA GLY A 173 -16.34 -2.12 -2.81
C GLY A 173 -15.14 -2.33 -3.75
N GLY A 174 -14.87 -3.59 -4.07
CA GLY A 174 -13.75 -3.94 -4.95
C GLY A 174 -13.49 -5.44 -4.98
N ASN A 175 -12.59 -5.91 -5.86
CA ASN A 175 -12.24 -7.33 -5.88
C ASN A 175 -11.49 -7.76 -4.62
N TRP A 176 -10.83 -6.82 -3.93
CA TRP A 176 -10.20 -7.05 -2.63
C TRP A 176 -11.17 -7.59 -1.56
N THR A 177 -12.48 -7.41 -1.75
CA THR A 177 -13.53 -7.91 -0.84
C THR A 177 -13.98 -9.35 -1.13
N ILE A 178 -13.52 -9.96 -2.24
CA ILE A 178 -13.97 -11.28 -2.70
C ILE A 178 -13.24 -12.40 -1.95
N ASN A 179 -11.98 -12.17 -1.58
CA ASN A 179 -11.19 -13.14 -0.85
C ASN A 179 -11.58 -13.17 0.64
N GLU A 180 -11.99 -14.35 1.13
CA GLU A 180 -12.47 -14.55 2.51
C GLU A 180 -11.37 -14.99 3.49
N GLU A 181 -10.08 -15.04 3.08
CA GLU A 181 -8.99 -15.47 3.96
C GLU A 181 -8.77 -14.54 5.16
N PHE A 182 -8.97 -13.23 4.98
CA PHE A 182 -9.00 -12.29 6.09
C PHE A 182 -10.44 -11.96 6.50
N PRO A 183 -10.80 -12.00 7.80
CA PRO A 183 -12.15 -11.69 8.24
C PRO A 183 -12.57 -10.26 7.88
N THR A 184 -13.70 -10.14 7.18
CA THR A 184 -14.32 -8.85 6.84
C THR A 184 -15.79 -8.78 7.24
N VAL A 185 -16.30 -7.55 7.34
CA VAL A 185 -17.73 -7.27 7.50
C VAL A 185 -18.16 -6.22 6.49
N THR A 186 -19.26 -6.48 5.81
CA THR A 186 -19.90 -5.55 4.87
C THR A 186 -21.14 -4.97 5.51
N ILE A 187 -21.23 -3.64 5.54
CA ILE A 187 -22.38 -2.91 6.07
C ILE A 187 -23.02 -2.04 4.99
N PRO A 188 -24.33 -1.78 5.04
CA PRO A 188 -24.96 -0.80 4.17
C PRO A 188 -24.36 0.60 4.40
N ALA A 189 -24.26 1.38 3.34
CA ALA A 189 -23.98 2.80 3.45
C ALA A 189 -25.09 3.51 4.25
N ASN A 190 -24.79 4.69 4.80
CA ASN A 190 -25.76 5.45 5.59
C ASN A 190 -26.96 5.87 4.74
N ASN A 191 -26.76 6.15 3.45
CA ASN A 191 -27.82 6.41 2.48
C ASN A 191 -27.56 5.67 1.16
N PRO A 192 -27.86 4.37 1.07
CA PRO A 192 -27.49 3.53 -0.08
C PRO A 192 -28.06 3.97 -1.43
N ALA A 193 -29.11 4.81 -1.42
CA ALA A 193 -29.71 5.35 -2.64
C ALA A 193 -29.01 6.61 -3.17
N ALA A 194 -28.15 7.23 -2.36
CA ALA A 194 -27.42 8.46 -2.69
C ALA A 194 -25.90 8.29 -2.62
N ASP A 195 -25.41 7.27 -1.91
CA ASP A 195 -23.99 6.91 -1.87
C ASP A 195 -23.55 6.26 -3.19
N GLU A 196 -22.34 6.59 -3.65
CA GLU A 196 -21.72 5.98 -4.82
C GLU A 196 -21.58 4.46 -4.66
N TRP A 197 -21.25 4.04 -3.43
CA TRP A 197 -21.16 2.65 -3.03
C TRP A 197 -22.31 2.33 -2.07
N PRO A 198 -23.21 1.40 -2.40
CA PRO A 198 -24.36 1.08 -1.54
C PRO A 198 -23.95 0.31 -0.27
N THR A 199 -22.71 -0.16 -0.19
CA THR A 199 -22.14 -0.92 0.92
C THR A 199 -20.67 -0.56 1.13
N HIS A 200 -20.20 -0.71 2.37
CA HIS A 200 -18.80 -0.53 2.75
C HIS A 200 -18.29 -1.78 3.47
N THR A 201 -17.10 -2.25 3.09
CA THR A 201 -16.46 -3.45 3.64
C THR A 201 -15.29 -3.05 4.54
N TYR A 202 -15.14 -3.71 5.69
CA TYR A 202 -14.05 -3.46 6.62
C TYR A 202 -13.43 -4.78 7.06
N PRO A 203 -12.09 -4.87 7.16
CA PRO A 203 -11.47 -5.95 7.91
C PRO A 203 -11.85 -5.85 9.39
N VAL A 204 -11.96 -6.99 10.05
CA VAL A 204 -12.32 -7.07 11.48
C VAL A 204 -11.23 -7.74 12.31
N THR A 205 -11.03 -7.23 13.52
CA THR A 205 -10.16 -7.81 14.53
C THR A 205 -10.80 -9.08 15.12
N GLU A 206 -10.02 -9.89 15.84
CA GLU A 206 -10.51 -11.11 16.50
C GLU A 206 -11.63 -10.85 17.51
N ASP A 207 -11.60 -9.69 18.18
CA ASP A 207 -12.62 -9.25 19.12
C ASP A 207 -13.80 -8.53 18.44
N GLY A 208 -13.85 -8.53 17.11
CA GLY A 208 -14.98 -8.06 16.31
C GLY A 208 -15.04 -6.56 16.09
N ARG A 209 -13.98 -5.82 16.42
CA ARG A 209 -13.87 -4.39 16.11
C ARG A 209 -13.49 -4.22 14.64
N ARG A 210 -13.98 -3.16 14.01
CA ARG A 210 -13.59 -2.83 12.64
C ARG A 210 -12.26 -2.09 12.67
N PHE A 211 -11.36 -2.42 11.75
CA PHE A 211 -10.26 -1.51 11.46
C PHE A 211 -10.84 -0.22 10.84
N ARG A 212 -10.21 0.92 11.13
CA ARG A 212 -10.55 2.21 10.54
C ARG A 212 -9.92 2.29 9.16
N PHE A 213 -10.69 2.63 8.12
CA PHE A 213 -10.10 2.98 6.84
C PHE A 213 -9.38 4.32 6.97
N ILE A 214 -8.18 4.42 6.37
CA ILE A 214 -7.34 5.61 6.42
C ILE A 214 -7.32 6.29 5.06
N ALA A 215 -6.87 5.55 4.05
CA ALA A 215 -6.65 6.07 2.71
C ALA A 215 -6.56 4.95 1.67
N ALA A 216 -6.70 5.33 0.41
CA ALA A 216 -6.27 4.50 -0.71
C ALA A 216 -5.63 5.33 -1.82
N VAL A 217 -4.75 4.69 -2.58
CA VAL A 217 -4.15 5.27 -3.79
C VAL A 217 -3.76 4.19 -4.77
N ALA A 218 -3.85 4.46 -6.07
CA ALA A 218 -3.30 3.58 -7.09
C ALA A 218 -1.77 3.47 -6.93
N GLY A 219 -1.24 2.24 -6.94
CA GLY A 219 0.20 2.01 -6.93
C GLY A 219 0.87 2.62 -8.17
N SER A 220 0.14 2.62 -9.29
CA SER A 220 0.54 3.24 -10.54
C SER A 220 0.70 4.77 -10.49
N ASN A 221 0.32 5.45 -9.40
CA ASN A 221 0.66 6.87 -9.17
C ASN A 221 2.15 7.03 -8.79
N TYR A 222 2.77 6.02 -8.19
CA TYR A 222 4.12 6.07 -7.63
C TYR A 222 5.15 5.19 -8.35
N SER A 223 4.71 4.23 -9.17
CA SER A 223 5.56 3.38 -10.03
C SER A 223 4.85 3.02 -11.35
N CYS A 224 5.54 2.39 -12.29
CA CYS A 224 4.97 1.99 -13.59
C CYS A 224 3.98 0.82 -13.50
N HIS A 225 3.94 0.13 -12.38
CA HIS A 225 3.04 -0.97 -12.08
C HIS A 225 2.60 -0.91 -10.61
N GLY A 226 1.53 -1.62 -10.27
CA GLY A 226 0.99 -1.75 -8.93
C GLY A 226 -0.53 -1.91 -8.97
N ALA A 227 -1.12 -2.18 -7.80
CA ALA A 227 -2.56 -2.32 -7.64
C ALA A 227 -3.32 -1.05 -8.10
N ASP A 228 -4.53 -1.22 -8.64
CA ASP A 228 -5.42 -0.11 -8.99
C ASP A 228 -5.87 0.67 -7.76
N ALA A 229 -5.92 0.00 -6.60
CA ALA A 229 -5.96 0.67 -5.31
C ALA A 229 -5.15 -0.10 -4.27
N VAL A 230 -4.21 0.58 -3.63
CA VAL A 230 -3.59 0.18 -2.37
C VAL A 230 -4.41 0.78 -1.25
N LEU A 231 -5.07 -0.06 -0.44
CA LEU A 231 -5.94 0.38 0.66
C LEU A 231 -5.25 0.20 2.00
N LEU A 232 -5.33 1.21 2.87
CA LEU A 232 -4.78 1.19 4.21
C LEU A 232 -5.86 1.30 5.28
N PHE A 233 -5.82 0.37 6.21
CA PHE A 233 -6.64 0.29 7.40
C PHE A 233 -5.77 0.33 8.67
N PHE A 234 -6.34 0.79 9.79
CA PHE A 234 -5.63 0.88 11.06
C PHE A 234 -6.54 0.55 12.25
N ASP A 235 -6.06 -0.29 13.16
CA ASP A 235 -6.67 -0.51 14.48
C ASP A 235 -5.86 0.23 15.55
N PRO A 236 -6.41 1.29 16.18
CA PRO A 236 -5.69 2.06 17.19
C PRO A 236 -5.43 1.28 18.48
N GLU A 237 -6.26 0.29 18.84
CA GLU A 237 -6.06 -0.45 20.10
C GLU A 237 -4.92 -1.45 20.01
N THR A 238 -4.80 -2.13 18.85
CA THR A 238 -3.69 -3.04 18.60
C THR A 238 -2.54 -2.37 17.86
N SER A 239 -2.64 -1.11 17.46
CA SER A 239 -1.63 -0.41 16.64
C SER A 239 -1.17 -1.24 15.44
N ILE A 240 -2.13 -1.89 14.77
CA ILE A 240 -1.89 -2.68 13.57
C ILE A 240 -2.37 -1.87 12.36
N ALA A 241 -1.46 -1.64 11.42
CA ALA A 241 -1.77 -1.21 10.08
C ALA A 241 -2.02 -2.44 9.20
N LEU A 242 -3.04 -2.40 8.36
CA LEU A 242 -3.44 -3.50 7.51
C LEU A 242 -3.63 -2.97 6.08
N LEU A 243 -2.91 -3.58 5.15
CA LEU A 243 -2.94 -3.26 3.74
C LEU A 243 -3.67 -4.36 2.98
N THR A 244 -4.42 -3.95 1.96
CA THR A 244 -5.01 -4.83 0.94
C THR A 244 -5.05 -4.10 -0.40
N PHE A 245 -5.35 -4.82 -1.46
CA PHE A 245 -5.10 -4.35 -2.82
C PHE A 245 -6.27 -4.69 -3.74
N ASP A 246 -6.75 -3.70 -4.49
CA ASP A 246 -7.69 -3.91 -5.59
C ASP A 246 -6.91 -4.04 -6.89
N TRP A 247 -7.21 -5.09 -7.66
CA TRP A 247 -6.55 -5.43 -8.93
C TRP A 247 -7.62 -5.58 -10.02
N MET A 248 -7.55 -4.84 -11.14
CA MET A 248 -8.48 -4.98 -12.27
C MET A 248 -7.91 -5.76 -13.44
#